data_AF-A0A931PRN4-F1
#
_entry.id   AF-A0A931PRN4-F1
#
_cell.length_a   1.000
_cell.length_b   1.000
_cell.length_c   1.000
_cell.angle_alpha   90.00
_cell.angle_beta   90.00
_cell.angle_gamma   90.00
#
_symmetry.space_group_name_H-M   'P 1'
#
loop_
_entity.id
_entity.type
_entity.pdbx_description
1 polymer ?
#
loop_
_entity_poly.entity_id
_entity_poly.type
_entity_poly.pdbx_seq_one_letter_code
_entity_poly.pdbx_strand_id
1 'polypeptide(L)'
;MHDEIAALVSLCMGIRLQAGGVTRRFEPGENPRGRPESSILRIDPVLLKPTGIRGAIIPQVLGDHHLQDALLLKSLPLLQPGAANALVRAARLYQDAVWIAESEPDLSWVMLVSAIETVSNYWNFSKGLPQEMLTETKAPLAKHLKTKGAKKKFIDFVLEFLPDPPSKRPQHGRVSWDKKDVEEYLNKIYHYRSLALHEGTPFPLPMCRPPEQLGKDETFLEKPDVLSSAVQSAIWVNEDLPMYLHTFEYIVRHSLLNYWKSMISSAGYETNRN
;
A
#
# COMPACT_ATOMS: atom_id res chain seq x y z
N MET A 1 2.91 -1.49 20.07
CA MET A 1 4.02 -2.34 19.60
C MET A 1 3.52 -3.57 18.82
N HIS A 2 2.53 -4.32 19.31
CA HIS A 2 2.01 -5.50 18.59
C HIS A 2 1.37 -5.15 17.24
N ASP A 3 0.65 -4.03 17.15
CA ASP A 3 0.00 -3.59 15.91
C ASP A 3 1.01 -3.20 14.83
N GLU A 4 2.13 -2.57 15.19
CA GLU A 4 3.20 -2.20 14.26
C GLU A 4 3.82 -3.44 13.60
N ILE A 5 4.08 -4.50 14.38
CA ILE A 5 4.64 -5.74 13.85
C ILE A 5 3.63 -6.43 12.94
N ALA A 6 2.36 -6.51 13.34
CA ALA A 6 1.32 -7.09 12.48
C ALA A 6 1.18 -6.32 11.15
N ALA A 7 1.26 -4.99 11.18
CA ALA A 7 1.19 -4.15 9.99
C ALA A 7 2.37 -4.39 9.04
N LEU A 8 3.58 -4.46 9.58
CA LEU A 8 4.78 -4.74 8.78
C LEU A 8 4.78 -6.18 8.23
N VAL A 9 4.33 -7.18 8.99
CA VAL A 9 4.18 -8.55 8.50
C VAL A 9 3.13 -8.60 7.38
N SER A 10 1.99 -7.90 7.55
CA SER A 10 0.95 -7.77 6.53
C SER A 10 1.53 -7.19 5.24
N LEU A 11 2.32 -6.12 5.32
CA LEU A 11 3.02 -5.53 4.16
C LEU A 11 4.03 -6.49 3.52
N CYS A 12 4.90 -7.11 4.32
CA CYS A 12 5.93 -8.02 3.85
C CYS A 12 5.34 -9.23 3.11
N MET A 13 4.33 -9.86 3.68
CA MET A 13 3.74 -11.08 3.12
C MET A 13 2.62 -10.77 2.10
N GLY A 14 2.00 -9.59 2.15
CA GLY A 14 0.86 -9.27 1.31
C GLY A 14 -0.42 -9.97 1.75
N ILE A 15 -0.64 -10.09 3.06
CA ILE A 15 -1.76 -10.82 3.66
C ILE A 15 -2.61 -9.92 4.55
N ARG A 16 -3.87 -10.33 4.77
CA ARG A 16 -4.74 -9.75 5.80
C ARG A 16 -4.35 -10.28 7.17
N LEU A 17 -3.62 -9.48 7.93
CA LEU A 17 -3.19 -9.81 9.29
C LEU A 17 -3.43 -8.61 10.18
N GLN A 18 -4.06 -8.80 11.34
CA GLN A 18 -4.18 -7.82 12.41
C GLN A 18 -3.83 -8.47 13.75
N ALA A 19 -3.35 -7.68 14.70
CA ALA A 19 -3.05 -8.18 16.04
C ALA A 19 -4.35 -8.34 16.85
N GLY A 20 -4.64 -9.56 17.28
CA GLY A 20 -5.72 -9.85 18.23
C GLY A 20 -5.38 -9.48 19.67
N GLY A 21 -6.28 -9.83 20.59
CA GLY A 21 -6.02 -9.73 22.02
C GLY A 21 -4.87 -10.64 22.47
N VAL A 22 -4.15 -10.24 23.54
CA VAL A 22 -3.14 -11.11 24.16
C VAL A 22 -3.87 -12.25 24.85
N THR A 23 -3.72 -13.46 24.33
CA THR A 23 -4.32 -14.68 24.92
C THR A 23 -3.35 -15.41 25.85
N ARG A 24 -2.05 -15.17 25.71
CA ARG A 24 -0.97 -15.75 26.53
C ARG A 24 0.19 -14.78 26.74
N ARG A 25 0.75 -14.79 27.94
CA ARG A 25 1.97 -14.08 28.32
C ARG A 25 3.11 -15.07 28.52
N PHE A 26 4.27 -14.73 27.99
CA PHE A 26 5.51 -15.50 28.14
C PHE A 26 6.53 -14.64 28.87
N GLU A 27 7.03 -15.12 30.00
CA GLU A 27 8.05 -14.45 30.80
C GLU A 27 9.33 -15.30 30.85
N PRO A 28 10.52 -14.69 30.84
CA PRO A 28 11.78 -15.42 30.92
C PRO A 28 11.84 -16.30 32.18
N GLY A 29 12.19 -17.57 32.03
CA GLY A 29 12.31 -18.52 33.14
C GLY A 29 10.99 -19.14 33.63
N GLU A 30 9.86 -18.79 33.00
CA GLU A 30 8.56 -19.37 33.32
C GLU A 30 8.17 -20.55 32.40
N ASN A 31 6.92 -21.00 32.53
CA ASN A 31 6.35 -22.09 31.74
C ASN A 31 6.51 -21.84 30.22
N PRO A 32 7.16 -22.74 29.46
CA PRO A 32 7.32 -22.61 28.00
C PRO A 32 6.00 -22.49 27.21
N ARG A 33 4.88 -22.86 27.81
CA ARG A 33 3.53 -22.74 27.22
C ARG A 33 2.87 -21.39 27.51
N GLY A 34 3.53 -20.51 28.27
CA GLY A 34 3.00 -19.22 28.71
C GLY A 34 1.85 -19.36 29.71
N ARG A 35 1.48 -18.26 30.36
CA ARG A 35 0.28 -18.16 31.20
C ARG A 35 -0.88 -17.60 30.37
N PRO A 36 -2.09 -18.18 30.45
CA PRO A 36 -3.25 -17.58 29.80
C PRO A 36 -3.50 -16.19 30.40
N GLU A 37 -3.82 -15.23 29.55
CA GLU A 37 -4.17 -13.87 29.95
C GLU A 37 -5.55 -13.53 29.40
N SER A 38 -6.49 -13.17 30.28
CA SER A 38 -7.87 -12.84 29.92
C SER A 38 -8.27 -11.42 30.34
N SER A 39 -7.36 -10.67 30.95
CA SER A 39 -7.62 -9.36 31.57
C SER A 39 -7.71 -8.22 30.55
N ILE A 40 -7.25 -8.43 29.31
CA ILE A 40 -7.30 -7.43 28.24
C ILE A 40 -8.40 -7.83 27.24
N LEU A 41 -9.58 -7.25 27.43
CA LEU A 41 -10.71 -7.36 26.49
C LEU A 41 -10.44 -6.47 25.27
N ARG A 42 -9.52 -6.90 24.41
CA ARG A 42 -9.45 -6.36 23.05
C ARG A 42 -10.43 -7.17 22.21
N ILE A 43 -11.34 -6.48 21.51
CA ILE A 43 -12.24 -7.13 20.56
C ILE A 43 -11.37 -7.68 19.44
N ASP A 44 -11.47 -8.99 19.18
CA ASP A 44 -10.75 -9.59 18.08
C ASP A 44 -11.21 -8.99 16.75
N PRO A 45 -10.26 -8.71 15.83
CA PRO A 45 -10.60 -8.07 14.58
C PRO A 45 -11.47 -9.00 13.74
N VAL A 46 -12.60 -8.47 13.25
CA VAL A 46 -13.51 -9.21 12.38
C VAL A 46 -12.99 -9.16 10.96
N LEU A 47 -12.66 -10.33 10.41
CA LEU A 47 -12.31 -10.47 9.00
C LEU A 47 -13.54 -10.90 8.21
N LEU A 48 -14.05 -9.99 7.37
CA LEU A 48 -15.10 -10.33 6.42
C LEU A 48 -14.53 -11.26 5.35
N LYS A 49 -15.15 -12.43 5.21
CA LYS A 49 -14.83 -13.36 4.12
C LYS A 49 -15.46 -12.84 2.83
N PRO A 50 -14.83 -13.06 1.67
CA PRO A 50 -15.49 -12.84 0.40
C PRO A 50 -16.78 -13.68 0.35
N THR A 51 -17.94 -13.03 0.38
CA THR A 51 -19.25 -13.70 0.37
C THR A 51 -19.89 -13.72 -1.02
N GLY A 52 -19.29 -13.03 -1.99
CA GLY A 52 -19.83 -12.87 -3.34
C GLY A 52 -19.46 -14.01 -4.29
N ILE A 53 -20.36 -14.28 -5.24
CA ILE A 53 -20.15 -15.20 -6.38
C ILE A 53 -18.90 -14.81 -7.20
N ARG A 54 -18.51 -13.54 -7.15
CA ARG A 54 -17.40 -12.96 -7.92
C ARG A 54 -16.03 -13.07 -7.24
N GLY A 55 -15.95 -13.65 -6.04
CA GLY A 55 -14.69 -13.82 -5.31
C GLY A 55 -14.23 -12.57 -4.55
N ALA A 56 -12.95 -12.55 -4.18
CA ALA A 56 -12.33 -11.51 -3.37
C ALA A 56 -11.95 -10.26 -4.17
N ILE A 57 -11.98 -9.10 -3.54
CA ILE A 57 -11.59 -7.83 -4.19
C ILE A 57 -10.08 -7.75 -4.45
N ILE A 58 -9.28 -8.34 -3.56
CA ILE A 58 -7.83 -8.46 -3.71
C ILE A 58 -7.46 -9.95 -3.60
N PRO A 59 -7.54 -10.73 -4.69
CA PRO A 59 -7.38 -12.19 -4.62
C PRO A 59 -6.03 -12.64 -4.06
N GLN A 60 -4.94 -11.93 -4.37
CA GLN A 60 -3.59 -12.31 -3.92
C GLN A 60 -3.36 -12.25 -2.40
N VAL A 61 -4.24 -11.62 -1.62
CA VAL A 61 -4.14 -11.69 -0.14
C VAL A 61 -4.62 -13.03 0.41
N LEU A 62 -5.27 -13.82 -0.43
CA LEU A 62 -5.67 -15.20 -0.16
C LEU A 62 -4.60 -16.17 -0.66
N GLY A 63 -4.63 -17.40 -0.16
CA GLY A 63 -3.73 -18.47 -0.59
C GLY A 63 -2.51 -18.65 0.31
N ASP A 64 -1.50 -19.32 -0.23
CA ASP A 64 -0.30 -19.70 0.51
C ASP A 64 0.76 -18.59 0.45
N HIS A 65 1.34 -18.28 1.60
CA HIS A 65 2.37 -17.24 1.76
C HIS A 65 3.55 -17.78 2.54
N HIS A 66 4.78 -17.41 2.14
CA HIS A 66 5.98 -17.90 2.79
C HIS A 66 6.38 -16.99 3.95
N LEU A 67 6.55 -17.55 5.15
CA LEU A 67 7.03 -16.80 6.33
C LEU A 67 8.40 -16.15 6.11
N GLN A 68 9.18 -16.64 5.13
CA GLN A 68 10.46 -16.04 4.78
C GLN A 68 10.32 -14.61 4.22
N ASP A 69 9.16 -14.25 3.67
CA ASP A 69 8.92 -12.91 3.14
C ASP A 69 8.91 -11.86 4.27
N ALA A 70 8.62 -12.28 5.51
CA ALA A 70 8.68 -11.45 6.70
C ALA A 70 10.12 -11.24 7.23
N LEU A 71 11.15 -11.90 6.68
CA LEU A 71 12.53 -11.74 7.15
C LEU A 71 13.06 -10.32 6.99
N LEU A 72 12.47 -9.51 6.10
CA LEU A 72 12.81 -8.10 5.91
C LEU A 72 12.64 -7.29 7.22
N LEU A 73 11.74 -7.72 8.12
CA LEU A 73 11.56 -7.14 9.46
C LEU A 73 12.85 -7.03 10.26
N LYS A 74 13.78 -7.97 10.09
CA LYS A 74 15.07 -7.97 10.81
C LYS A 74 15.92 -6.74 10.50
N SER A 75 15.66 -6.09 9.37
CA SER A 75 16.37 -4.87 8.96
C SER A 75 15.75 -3.59 9.52
N LEU A 76 14.56 -3.64 10.12
CA LEU A 76 13.87 -2.44 10.64
C LEU A 76 14.75 -1.64 11.62
N PRO A 77 15.48 -2.26 12.57
CA PRO A 77 16.35 -1.52 13.48
C PRO A 77 17.56 -0.83 12.81
N LEU A 78 17.88 -1.20 11.57
CA LEU A 78 18.99 -0.61 10.80
C LEU A 78 18.57 0.67 10.08
N LEU A 79 17.27 0.96 10.00
CA LEU A 79 16.77 2.15 9.33
C LEU A 79 16.93 3.40 10.21
N GLN A 80 17.11 4.55 9.57
CA GLN A 80 17.03 5.83 10.25
C GLN A 80 15.66 6.00 10.94
N PRO A 81 15.57 6.56 12.17
CA PRO A 81 14.33 6.61 12.93
C PRO A 81 13.15 7.24 12.18
N GLY A 82 13.40 8.32 11.43
CA GLY A 82 12.37 8.97 10.61
C GLY A 82 11.83 8.07 9.49
N ALA A 83 12.73 7.31 8.85
CA ALA A 83 12.39 6.37 7.81
C ALA A 83 11.60 5.17 8.34
N ALA A 84 12.02 4.62 9.48
CA ALA A 84 11.32 3.55 10.17
C ALA A 84 9.90 3.97 10.55
N ASN A 85 9.75 5.19 11.10
CA ASN A 85 8.44 5.74 11.45
C ASN A 85 7.52 5.93 10.24
N ALA A 86 8.05 6.49 9.14
CA ALA A 86 7.29 6.65 7.91
C ALA A 86 6.84 5.30 7.33
N LEU A 87 7.73 4.31 7.34
CA LEU A 87 7.45 2.95 6.87
C LEU A 87 6.38 2.26 7.73
N VAL A 88 6.48 2.31 9.06
CA VAL A 88 5.49 1.71 9.97
C VAL A 88 4.11 2.34 9.77
N ARG A 89 4.04 3.67 9.60
CA ARG A 89 2.77 4.37 9.31
C ARG A 89 2.17 3.95 7.98
N ALA A 90 3.00 3.85 6.92
CA ALA A 90 2.54 3.36 5.63
C ALA A 90 2.09 1.89 5.69
N ALA A 91 2.79 1.04 6.44
CA ALA A 91 2.42 -0.35 6.64
C ALA A 91 1.07 -0.50 7.35
N ARG A 92 0.75 0.38 8.32
CA ARG A 92 -0.57 0.42 8.96
C ARG A 92 -1.68 0.79 7.97
N LEU A 93 -1.47 1.84 7.17
CA LEU A 93 -2.42 2.24 6.14
C LEU A 93 -2.63 1.15 5.10
N TYR A 94 -1.56 0.47 4.69
CA TYR A 94 -1.64 -0.70 3.81
C TYR A 94 -2.42 -1.85 4.46
N GLN A 95 -2.10 -2.21 5.71
CA GLN A 95 -2.77 -3.26 6.47
C GLN A 95 -4.28 -3.01 6.56
N ASP A 96 -4.67 -1.79 6.93
CA ASP A 96 -6.08 -1.40 7.01
C ASP A 96 -6.74 -1.45 5.64
N ALA A 97 -6.08 -0.95 4.59
CA ALA A 97 -6.59 -0.97 3.22
C ALA A 97 -6.92 -2.40 2.75
N VAL A 98 -6.01 -3.34 2.95
CA VAL A 98 -6.23 -4.74 2.56
C VAL A 98 -7.26 -5.43 3.45
N TRP A 99 -7.38 -5.02 4.72
CA TRP A 99 -8.33 -5.59 5.67
C TRP A 99 -9.78 -5.24 5.30
N ILE A 100 -10.05 -3.97 4.98
CA ILE A 100 -11.42 -3.48 4.72
C ILE A 100 -11.86 -3.63 3.27
N ALA A 101 -11.00 -4.15 2.39
CA ALA A 101 -11.25 -4.16 0.94
C ALA A 101 -12.56 -4.84 0.53
N GLU A 102 -13.04 -5.83 1.29
CA GLU A 102 -14.32 -6.52 0.99
C GLU A 102 -15.55 -5.69 1.35
N SER A 103 -15.49 -4.88 2.41
CA SER A 103 -16.60 -4.05 2.87
C SER A 103 -16.60 -2.66 2.24
N GLU A 104 -15.42 -2.04 2.15
CA GLU A 104 -15.23 -0.63 1.81
C GLU A 104 -14.09 -0.45 0.77
N PRO A 105 -14.22 -1.02 -0.44
CA PRO A 105 -13.15 -0.97 -1.44
C PRO A 105 -12.76 0.44 -1.90
N ASP A 106 -13.72 1.38 -1.87
CA ASP A 106 -13.46 2.79 -2.16
C ASP A 106 -12.50 3.42 -1.13
N LEU A 107 -12.75 3.16 0.16
CA LEU A 107 -11.85 3.61 1.23
C LEU A 107 -10.49 2.91 1.13
N SER A 108 -10.44 1.63 0.75
CA SER A 108 -9.17 0.93 0.51
C SER A 108 -8.30 1.62 -0.54
N TRP A 109 -8.87 2.14 -1.63
CA TRP A 109 -8.12 2.94 -2.61
C TRP A 109 -7.48 4.17 -1.97
N VAL A 110 -8.24 4.92 -1.18
CA VAL A 110 -7.76 6.11 -0.48
C VAL A 110 -6.61 5.75 0.47
N MET A 111 -6.76 4.67 1.25
CA MET A 111 -5.75 4.23 2.20
C MET A 111 -4.45 3.76 1.52
N LEU A 112 -4.53 3.07 0.38
CA LEU A 112 -3.35 2.69 -0.41
C LEU A 112 -2.62 3.92 -0.98
N VAL A 113 -3.34 4.92 -1.48
CA VAL A 113 -2.73 6.19 -1.90
C VAL A 113 -2.05 6.87 -0.72
N SER A 114 -2.73 6.94 0.44
CA SER A 114 -2.17 7.54 1.65
C SER A 114 -0.95 6.80 2.21
N ALA A 115 -0.87 5.48 2.04
CA ALA A 115 0.32 4.71 2.40
C ALA A 115 1.55 5.19 1.62
N ILE A 116 1.42 5.40 0.30
CA ILE A 116 2.49 5.96 -0.54
C ILE A 116 2.75 7.43 -0.20
N GLU A 117 1.72 8.25 0.02
CA GLU A 117 1.89 9.66 0.41
C GLU A 117 2.73 9.78 1.70
N THR A 118 2.54 8.87 2.65
CA THR A 118 3.28 8.84 3.92
C THR A 118 4.78 8.67 3.72
N VAL A 119 5.22 7.67 2.94
CA VAL A 119 6.65 7.44 2.68
C VAL A 119 7.23 8.42 1.67
N SER A 120 6.47 8.82 0.65
CA SER A 120 6.95 9.75 -0.39
C SER A 120 7.25 11.13 0.16
N ASN A 121 6.50 11.59 1.17
CA ASN A 121 6.80 12.83 1.88
C ASN A 121 8.17 12.76 2.58
N TYR A 122 8.45 11.67 3.30
CA TYR A 122 9.75 11.48 3.95
C TYR A 122 10.88 11.29 2.93
N TRP A 123 10.69 10.44 1.91
CA TRP A 123 11.66 10.20 0.84
C TRP A 123 12.04 11.49 0.12
N ASN A 124 11.05 12.31 -0.27
CA ASN A 124 11.32 13.57 -0.95
C ASN A 124 12.01 14.60 -0.05
N PHE A 125 11.74 14.58 1.27
CA PHE A 125 12.48 15.39 2.24
C PHE A 125 13.95 14.94 2.35
N SER A 126 14.19 13.63 2.45
CA SER A 126 15.53 13.04 2.57
C SER A 126 16.42 13.23 1.33
N LYS A 127 15.84 13.40 0.14
CA LYS A 127 16.57 13.68 -1.13
C LYS A 127 17.14 15.10 -1.22
N GLY A 128 17.10 15.89 -0.15
CA GLY A 128 17.86 17.14 -0.07
C GLY A 128 17.22 18.32 -0.79
N LEU A 129 15.90 18.48 -0.68
CA LEU A 129 15.25 19.78 -0.92
C LEU A 129 14.69 20.32 0.40
N PRO A 130 15.53 20.84 1.32
CA PRO A 130 15.06 21.34 2.60
C PRO A 130 14.65 22.79 2.41
N GLN A 131 13.37 22.99 2.07
CA GLN A 131 12.73 24.29 2.31
C GLN A 131 12.73 24.63 3.80
N GLU A 132 12.67 23.62 4.68
CA GLU A 132 12.67 23.79 6.13
C GLU A 132 14.01 24.33 6.66
N MET A 133 15.16 23.86 6.13
CA MET A 133 16.46 24.50 6.43
C MET A 133 16.58 25.90 5.81
N LEU A 134 15.91 26.15 4.68
CA LEU A 134 15.89 27.46 4.03
C LEU A 134 15.00 28.49 4.74
N THR A 135 13.93 28.07 5.41
CA THR A 135 13.09 28.95 6.24
C THR A 135 13.78 29.42 7.50
N GLU A 136 14.63 28.58 8.11
CA GLU A 136 15.46 29.01 9.25
C GLU A 136 16.60 29.94 8.81
N THR A 137 17.08 29.82 7.58
CA THR A 137 18.28 30.55 7.13
C THR A 137 18.00 31.83 6.32
N LYS A 138 16.94 31.88 5.47
CA LYS A 138 16.63 33.03 4.58
C LYS A 138 15.13 33.11 4.17
N ALA A 139 14.31 33.79 4.96
CA ALA A 139 12.87 33.99 4.73
C ALA A 139 12.45 34.52 3.32
N PRO A 140 13.19 35.41 2.62
CA PRO A 140 12.77 35.90 1.30
C PRO A 140 12.89 34.87 0.17
N LEU A 141 13.77 33.86 0.33
CA LEU A 141 14.01 32.84 -0.70
C LEU A 141 12.95 31.73 -0.70
N ALA A 142 12.33 31.46 0.45
CA ALA A 142 11.27 30.46 0.60
C ALA A 142 10.06 30.73 -0.31
N LYS A 143 9.78 32.01 -0.60
CA LYS A 143 8.66 32.44 -1.47
C LYS A 143 8.80 31.99 -2.94
N HIS A 144 10.00 31.59 -3.37
CA HIS A 144 10.30 31.17 -4.74
C HIS A 144 10.49 29.65 -4.89
N LEU A 145 10.49 28.90 -3.79
CA LEU A 145 10.65 27.45 -3.83
C LEU A 145 9.28 26.80 -4.04
N LYS A 146 8.99 26.37 -5.26
CA LYS A 146 7.81 25.56 -5.56
C LYS A 146 7.96 24.20 -4.85
N THR A 147 7.21 23.99 -3.76
CA THR A 147 7.01 22.65 -3.21
C THR A 147 6.45 21.75 -4.30
N LYS A 148 7.04 20.57 -4.52
CA LYS A 148 6.34 19.53 -5.29
C LYS A 148 5.03 19.23 -4.55
N GLY A 149 3.89 19.39 -5.22
CA GLY A 149 2.57 19.07 -4.64
C GLY A 149 2.49 17.58 -4.28
N ALA A 150 1.58 17.23 -3.36
CA ALA A 150 1.40 15.86 -2.88
C ALA A 150 1.25 14.84 -4.03
N LYS A 151 0.46 15.19 -5.06
CA LYS A 151 0.33 14.43 -6.31
C LYS A 151 1.67 14.09 -6.95
N LYS A 152 2.56 15.07 -7.12
CA LYS A 152 3.84 14.86 -7.77
C LYS A 152 4.76 13.99 -6.92
N LYS A 153 4.77 14.16 -5.59
CA LYS A 153 5.56 13.30 -4.70
C LYS A 153 5.09 11.84 -4.77
N PHE A 154 3.77 11.64 -4.77
CA PHE A 154 3.14 10.33 -4.94
C PHE A 154 3.58 9.66 -6.25
N ILE A 155 3.41 10.34 -7.39
CA ILE A 155 3.79 9.81 -8.70
C ILE A 155 5.30 9.54 -8.79
N ASP A 156 6.13 10.54 -8.45
CA ASP A 156 7.60 10.43 -8.52
C ASP A 156 8.10 9.24 -7.67
N PHE A 157 7.49 9.00 -6.49
CA PHE A 157 7.86 7.88 -5.62
C PHE A 157 7.52 6.53 -6.24
N VAL A 158 6.28 6.35 -6.75
CA VAL A 158 5.88 5.07 -7.35
C VAL A 158 6.71 4.78 -8.60
N LEU A 159 7.04 5.78 -9.43
CA LEU A 159 7.86 5.59 -10.63
C LEU A 159 9.34 5.29 -10.33
N GLU A 160 9.85 5.79 -9.19
CA GLU A 160 11.20 5.45 -8.70
C GLU A 160 11.25 3.99 -8.25
N PHE A 161 10.25 3.56 -7.46
CA PHE A 161 10.20 2.24 -6.85
C PHE A 161 9.22 1.29 -7.56
N LEU A 162 8.97 1.52 -8.85
CA LEU A 162 8.02 0.73 -9.63
C LEU A 162 8.51 -0.73 -9.65
N PRO A 163 7.68 -1.70 -9.25
CA PRO A 163 8.08 -3.09 -9.30
C PRO A 163 8.02 -3.63 -10.72
N ASP A 164 8.69 -4.75 -10.94
CA ASP A 164 8.48 -5.54 -12.15
C ASP A 164 7.04 -6.06 -12.22
N PRO A 165 6.47 -6.21 -13.43
CA PRO A 165 5.16 -6.81 -13.61
C PRO A 165 5.09 -8.21 -12.95
N PRO A 166 3.92 -8.63 -12.42
CA PRO A 166 3.74 -9.98 -11.89
C PRO A 166 4.15 -11.04 -12.91
N SER A 167 4.67 -12.17 -12.44
CA SER A 167 5.10 -13.27 -13.32
C SER A 167 3.92 -13.97 -14.02
N LYS A 168 2.77 -14.07 -13.35
CA LYS A 168 1.52 -14.60 -13.90
C LYS A 168 0.57 -13.45 -14.21
N ARG A 169 0.20 -13.29 -15.48
CA ARG A 169 -0.65 -12.18 -15.97
C ARG A 169 -1.69 -12.67 -16.98
N PRO A 170 -2.92 -12.15 -16.95
CA PRO A 170 -3.99 -12.58 -17.86
C PRO A 170 -3.62 -12.26 -19.31
N GLN A 171 -4.05 -13.04 -20.31
CA GLN A 171 -3.70 -12.71 -21.71
C GLN A 171 -4.42 -11.43 -22.22
N HIS A 172 -5.64 -11.21 -21.74
CA HIS A 172 -6.47 -10.04 -22.04
C HIS A 172 -6.62 -9.17 -20.79
N GLY A 173 -7.06 -7.91 -20.95
CA GLY A 173 -7.25 -6.97 -19.83
C GLY A 173 -5.99 -6.67 -19.01
N ARG A 174 -4.80 -6.71 -19.65
CA ARG A 174 -3.52 -6.26 -19.07
C ARG A 174 -3.44 -4.74 -19.03
N VAL A 175 -2.75 -4.22 -18.03
CA VAL A 175 -2.23 -2.85 -18.05
C VAL A 175 -0.82 -2.83 -18.62
N SER A 176 -0.43 -1.69 -19.20
CA SER A 176 0.97 -1.45 -19.54
C SER A 176 1.79 -1.21 -18.26
N TRP A 177 3.04 -1.66 -18.27
CA TRP A 177 3.99 -1.42 -17.18
C TRP A 177 5.11 -0.45 -17.59
N ASP A 178 4.99 0.15 -18.77
CA ASP A 178 5.88 1.23 -19.19
C ASP A 178 5.66 2.44 -18.29
N LYS A 179 6.75 3.09 -17.85
CA LYS A 179 6.70 4.18 -16.87
C LYS A 179 5.75 5.32 -17.27
N LYS A 180 5.66 5.61 -18.57
CA LYS A 180 4.76 6.65 -19.10
C LYS A 180 3.30 6.27 -18.88
N ASP A 181 2.91 5.04 -19.19
CA ASP A 181 1.53 4.59 -19.04
C ASP A 181 1.16 4.46 -17.57
N VAL A 182 2.09 3.97 -16.73
CA VAL A 182 1.91 3.95 -15.27
C VAL A 182 1.73 5.35 -14.72
N GLU A 183 2.50 6.34 -15.19
CA GLU A 183 2.30 7.74 -14.80
C GLU A 183 0.88 8.23 -15.13
N GLU A 184 0.36 7.91 -16.32
CA GLU A 184 -1.02 8.27 -16.72
C GLU A 184 -2.06 7.60 -15.81
N TYR A 185 -1.88 6.33 -15.47
CA TYR A 185 -2.76 5.61 -14.53
C TYR A 185 -2.75 6.24 -13.14
N LEU A 186 -1.56 6.55 -12.60
CA LEU A 186 -1.39 7.17 -11.29
C LEU A 186 -1.99 8.59 -11.25
N ASN A 187 -1.90 9.33 -12.35
CA ASN A 187 -2.56 10.63 -12.48
C ASN A 187 -4.08 10.51 -12.31
N LYS A 188 -4.70 9.51 -12.94
CA LYS A 188 -6.13 9.24 -12.87
C LYS A 188 -6.56 8.70 -11.49
N ILE A 189 -5.80 7.77 -10.90
CA ILE A 189 -6.03 7.27 -9.54
C ILE A 189 -5.96 8.40 -8.51
N TYR A 190 -4.95 9.27 -8.59
CA TYR A 190 -4.81 10.40 -7.67
C TYR A 190 -5.96 11.40 -7.84
N HIS A 191 -6.44 11.61 -9.07
CA HIS A 191 -7.63 12.42 -9.32
C HIS A 191 -8.86 11.86 -8.60
N TYR A 192 -9.15 10.56 -8.72
CA TYR A 192 -10.26 9.93 -7.98
C TYR A 192 -10.10 10.04 -6.46
N ARG A 193 -8.89 9.84 -5.92
CA ARG A 193 -8.63 10.08 -4.49
C ARG A 193 -8.93 11.52 -4.08
N SER A 194 -8.57 12.50 -4.92
CA SER A 194 -8.86 13.90 -4.65
C SER A 194 -10.37 14.18 -4.63
N LEU A 195 -11.11 13.63 -5.59
CA LEU A 195 -12.57 13.75 -5.66
C LEU A 195 -13.25 13.12 -4.44
N ALA A 196 -12.83 11.91 -4.04
CA ALA A 196 -13.38 11.21 -2.89
C ALA A 196 -13.21 12.01 -1.58
N LEU A 197 -12.05 12.63 -1.38
CA LEU A 197 -11.76 13.36 -0.14
C LEU A 197 -12.28 14.80 -0.09
N HIS A 198 -12.43 15.46 -1.23
CA HIS A 198 -12.81 16.89 -1.26
C HIS A 198 -14.23 17.13 -1.75
N GLU A 199 -14.75 16.27 -2.61
CA GLU A 199 -16.06 16.42 -3.24
C GLU A 199 -17.04 15.33 -2.78
N GLY A 200 -16.56 14.31 -2.05
CA GLY A 200 -17.37 13.17 -1.62
C GLY A 200 -17.77 12.24 -2.76
N THR A 201 -17.13 12.35 -3.93
CA THR A 201 -17.41 11.51 -5.09
C THR A 201 -16.57 10.22 -4.98
N PRO A 202 -17.20 9.04 -4.84
CA PRO A 202 -16.48 7.78 -4.63
C PRO A 202 -15.64 7.38 -5.84
N PHE A 203 -14.70 6.46 -5.66
CA PHE A 203 -13.99 5.82 -6.78
C PHE A 203 -14.99 5.14 -7.75
N PRO A 204 -14.63 5.04 -9.04
CA PRO A 204 -15.45 4.34 -10.02
C PRO A 204 -15.78 2.92 -9.58
N LEU A 205 -17.07 2.61 -9.47
CA LEU A 205 -17.53 1.31 -8.97
C LEU A 205 -16.93 0.11 -9.74
N PRO A 206 -16.70 0.14 -11.07
CA PRO A 206 -16.00 -0.95 -11.74
C PRO A 206 -14.60 -1.26 -11.18
N MET A 207 -13.86 -0.26 -10.68
CA MET A 207 -12.54 -0.43 -10.06
C MET A 207 -12.61 -1.03 -8.65
N CYS A 208 -13.79 -0.93 -8.00
CA CYS A 208 -14.05 -1.39 -6.64
C CYS A 208 -14.67 -2.80 -6.58
N ARG A 209 -14.89 -3.45 -7.73
CA ARG A 209 -15.43 -4.81 -7.80
C ARG A 209 -14.30 -5.85 -7.78
N PRO A 210 -14.60 -7.10 -7.39
CA PRO A 210 -13.70 -8.22 -7.63
C PRO A 210 -13.28 -8.27 -9.09
N PRO A 211 -12.00 -8.52 -9.39
CA PRO A 211 -11.54 -8.62 -10.76
C PRO A 211 -12.12 -9.87 -11.42
N GLU A 212 -12.37 -9.77 -12.72
CA GLU A 212 -12.85 -10.91 -13.49
C GLU A 212 -11.72 -11.94 -13.67
N GLN A 213 -12.07 -13.22 -13.50
CA GLN A 213 -11.17 -14.33 -13.74
C GLN A 213 -11.46 -14.90 -15.14
N LEU A 214 -10.45 -14.92 -16.00
CA LEU A 214 -10.57 -15.52 -17.33
C LEU A 214 -10.05 -16.96 -17.31
N GLY A 215 -10.95 -17.91 -17.59
CA GLY A 215 -10.60 -19.31 -17.76
C GLY A 215 -10.18 -20.04 -16.47
N LYS A 216 -9.54 -21.20 -16.63
CA LYS A 216 -9.09 -22.06 -15.53
C LYS A 216 -7.71 -21.67 -14.97
N ASP A 217 -7.04 -20.70 -15.58
CA ASP A 217 -5.61 -20.42 -15.33
C ASP A 217 -5.35 -19.54 -14.09
N GLU A 218 -6.36 -19.34 -13.24
CA GLU A 218 -6.27 -18.59 -11.97
C GLU A 218 -5.70 -17.16 -12.10
N THR A 219 -5.71 -16.58 -13.30
CA THR A 219 -5.30 -15.18 -13.52
C THR A 219 -6.50 -14.25 -13.55
N PHE A 220 -6.34 -13.10 -12.89
CA PHE A 220 -7.34 -12.04 -12.82
C PHE A 220 -7.00 -10.92 -13.80
N LEU A 221 -8.03 -10.33 -14.42
CA LEU A 221 -7.87 -9.12 -15.23
C LEU A 221 -7.24 -8.00 -14.41
N GLU A 222 -6.31 -7.24 -15.01
CA GLU A 222 -5.62 -6.15 -14.31
C GLU A 222 -6.41 -4.84 -14.35
N LYS A 223 -7.26 -4.67 -15.36
CA LYS A 223 -8.20 -3.55 -15.46
C LYS A 223 -9.60 -4.01 -15.86
N PRO A 224 -10.65 -3.24 -15.51
CA PRO A 224 -12.00 -3.51 -16.00
C PRO A 224 -12.03 -3.53 -17.53
N ASP A 225 -12.50 -4.65 -18.11
CA ASP A 225 -12.66 -4.80 -19.56
C ASP A 225 -14.11 -4.55 -19.95
N VAL A 226 -14.52 -3.28 -19.81
CA VAL A 226 -15.86 -2.82 -20.16
C VAL A 226 -15.80 -1.76 -21.25
N LEU A 227 -16.77 -1.79 -22.17
CA LEU A 227 -16.97 -0.71 -23.15
C LEU A 227 -17.50 0.56 -22.45
N SER A 228 -18.51 0.37 -21.61
CA SER A 228 -19.01 1.38 -20.69
C SER A 228 -19.66 0.70 -19.48
N SER A 229 -19.67 1.40 -18.35
CA SER A 229 -20.41 0.98 -17.17
C SER A 229 -21.20 2.15 -16.62
N ALA A 230 -22.50 1.94 -16.45
CA ALA A 230 -23.39 2.91 -15.82
C ALA A 230 -23.89 2.33 -14.50
N VAL A 231 -23.71 3.07 -13.41
CA VAL A 231 -24.35 2.76 -12.13
C VAL A 231 -24.96 4.02 -11.57
N GLN A 232 -26.27 3.97 -11.30
CA GLN A 232 -27.07 5.15 -10.99
C GLN A 232 -26.91 6.22 -12.08
N SER A 233 -26.47 7.43 -11.72
CA SER A 233 -26.31 8.57 -12.64
C SER A 233 -24.86 8.78 -13.11
N ALA A 234 -23.93 7.87 -12.79
CA ALA A 234 -22.55 7.93 -13.22
C ALA A 234 -22.27 6.94 -14.36
N ILE A 235 -21.47 7.37 -15.34
CA ILE A 235 -21.04 6.57 -16.49
C ILE A 235 -19.52 6.65 -16.57
N TRP A 236 -18.88 5.49 -16.72
CA TRP A 236 -17.44 5.38 -16.93
C TRP A 236 -17.17 4.61 -18.22
N VAL A 237 -16.22 5.09 -19.01
CA VAL A 237 -15.70 4.39 -20.21
C VAL A 237 -14.37 3.71 -19.88
N ASN A 238 -13.83 2.89 -20.79
CA ASN A 238 -12.61 2.12 -20.52
C ASN A 238 -11.44 3.01 -20.08
N GLU A 239 -11.33 4.20 -20.67
CA GLU A 239 -10.28 5.17 -20.40
C GLU A 239 -10.35 5.69 -18.95
N ASP A 240 -11.51 5.62 -18.29
CA ASP A 240 -11.74 6.00 -16.89
C ASP A 240 -11.30 4.96 -15.88
N LEU A 241 -10.95 3.76 -16.34
CA LEU A 241 -10.77 2.60 -15.48
C LEU A 241 -9.34 2.07 -15.62
N PRO A 242 -8.34 2.76 -15.03
CA PRO A 242 -6.93 2.45 -15.27
C PRO A 242 -6.54 1.04 -14.83
N MET A 243 -7.10 0.55 -13.71
CA MET A 243 -6.87 -0.79 -13.19
C MET A 243 -7.86 -1.17 -12.08
N TYR A 244 -7.91 -2.45 -11.72
CA TYR A 244 -8.59 -2.93 -10.51
C TYR A 244 -7.76 -2.67 -9.25
N LEU A 245 -8.42 -2.67 -8.09
CA LEU A 245 -7.79 -2.47 -6.78
C LEU A 245 -6.64 -3.46 -6.52
N HIS A 246 -6.80 -4.73 -6.92
CA HIS A 246 -5.75 -5.74 -6.73
C HIS A 246 -4.46 -5.41 -7.49
N THR A 247 -4.56 -4.84 -8.70
CA THR A 247 -3.37 -4.47 -9.48
C THR A 247 -2.68 -3.27 -8.84
N PHE A 248 -3.45 -2.30 -8.35
CA PHE A 248 -2.89 -1.17 -7.64
C PHE A 248 -2.28 -1.55 -6.29
N GLU A 249 -2.92 -2.45 -5.54
CA GLU A 249 -2.37 -3.01 -4.30
C GLU A 249 -1.00 -3.65 -4.55
N TYR A 250 -0.86 -4.45 -5.61
CA TYR A 250 0.42 -5.05 -5.98
C TYR A 250 1.49 -3.97 -6.21
N ILE A 251 1.17 -2.91 -6.96
CA ILE A 251 2.08 -1.78 -7.21
C ILE A 251 2.48 -1.13 -5.88
N VAL A 252 1.50 -0.77 -5.04
CA VAL A 252 1.74 -0.10 -3.77
C VAL A 252 2.61 -0.94 -2.84
N ARG A 253 2.24 -2.20 -2.63
CA ARG A 253 2.99 -3.12 -1.76
C ARG A 253 4.44 -3.22 -2.22
N HIS A 254 4.67 -3.54 -3.48
CA HIS A 254 6.02 -3.79 -3.95
C HIS A 254 6.83 -2.49 -4.09
N SER A 255 6.23 -1.34 -4.34
CA SER A 255 6.91 -0.04 -4.25
C SER A 255 7.35 0.27 -2.82
N LEU A 256 6.52 -0.01 -1.81
CA LEU A 256 6.91 0.13 -0.40
C LEU A 256 8.05 -0.83 -0.04
N LEU A 257 8.00 -2.08 -0.50
CA LEU A 257 9.06 -3.07 -0.25
C LEU A 257 10.37 -2.73 -0.96
N ASN A 258 10.30 -2.24 -2.21
CA ASN A 258 11.47 -1.77 -2.95
C ASN A 258 12.11 -0.56 -2.27
N TYR A 259 11.29 0.38 -1.79
CA TYR A 259 11.78 1.50 -0.99
C TYR A 259 12.47 1.02 0.29
N TRP A 260 11.85 0.11 1.05
CA TRP A 260 12.47 -0.47 2.25
C TRP A 260 13.83 -1.10 1.92
N LYS A 261 13.89 -1.98 0.92
CA LYS A 261 15.15 -2.61 0.48
C LYS A 261 16.21 -1.58 0.09
N SER A 262 15.83 -0.50 -0.60
CA SER A 262 16.78 0.54 -1.00
C SER A 262 17.46 1.22 0.19
N MET A 263 16.75 1.41 1.30
CA MET A 263 17.30 2.03 2.52
C MET A 263 18.33 1.14 3.22
N ILE A 264 18.18 -0.18 3.12
CA ILE A 264 19.14 -1.15 3.69
C ILE A 264 20.45 -1.11 2.90
N SER A 265 20.36 -1.09 1.57
CA SER A 265 21.53 -0.99 0.69
C SER A 265 22.32 0.30 0.91
N SER A 266 21.64 1.41 1.19
CA SER A 266 22.29 2.68 1.55
C SER A 266 22.96 2.63 2.93
N ALA A 267 22.29 2.05 3.94
CA ALA A 267 22.84 1.94 5.29
C ALA A 267 24.12 1.08 5.34
N GLY A 268 24.18 -0.01 4.58
CA GLY A 268 25.36 -0.88 4.49
C GLY A 268 26.58 -0.22 3.81
N TYR A 269 26.38 0.83 3.01
CA TYR A 269 27.47 1.60 2.40
C TYR A 269 28.13 2.59 3.37
N GLU A 270 27.37 3.12 4.34
CA GLU A 270 27.90 4.05 5.35
C GLU A 270 28.69 3.33 6.45
N THR A 271 28.31 2.09 6.80
CA THR A 271 29.02 1.31 7.83
C THR A 271 30.42 0.85 7.39
N ASN A 272 30.69 0.77 6.09
CA ASN A 272 32.01 0.39 5.52
C ASN A 272 32.94 1.59 5.26
N ARG A 273 32.52 2.81 5.62
CA ARG A 273 33.32 4.05 5.43
C ARG A 273 33.86 4.65 6.73
N ASN A 274 33.56 4.03 7.87
CA ASN A 274 34.14 4.37 9.17
C ASN A 274 35.08 3.25 9.62
#